data_AF-A0A416HC82-F1
#
_entry.id   AF-A0A416HC82-F1
#
_cell.length_a   1.000
_cell.length_b   1.000
_cell.length_c   1.000
_cell.angle_alpha   90.00
_cell.angle_beta   90.00
_cell.angle_gamma   90.00
#
_symmetry.space_group_name_H-M   'P 1'
#
loop_
_entity.id
_entity.type
_entity.pdbx_description
1 polymer ?
#
loop_
_entity_poly.entity_id
_entity_poly.type
_entity_poly.pdbx_seq_one_letter_code
_entity_poly.pdbx_strand_id
1 'polypeptide(L)'
;MGLLYKTLESCSRAMYLYFPPIPKHSPYKRCSVTVLLDEADEEKIEGILKKSGLDKLAQEKQLVLSFPEPGTDGWDYDKDLDIIDQMQGAMTLEREFEPVQTYFGIPTWETMMDSWHLMNDTRYLIGIGKKGAAMALSMAACKPQNVAAVLAIGGELSQKSLEKAVYAPVPIWLCDTNEDTVSYFVRANETHKLHESRWECPFNQLQCVEIHPEADMCPVFLEKVWKELFRKVRRTNTGRYGNVMHRTDIAKYNGEYFIENTELGDQDGMPHTWLTFVPDSVKSMPEGTKVPLMLFFHGGSDNPEEAAEMAGFHEIGEREGFITVYPWGSNRCSWNIFMNDKELDDAAYSAALIKYMIANYPVDPSRIYLSGFSNGSSQAMVTAMVYPELIAAICPIDGNWPGERVGPSEVDYADIRPMALAMSKKEKYDYRMPVWYTYGTREPSYPVFRGSTQQHQYDFWKQYNHIPVKKTPEKGNLVTGGVGVPGDEIEIRYSSGRFAEHWYSVNRFYSNDPDPINLYNYIMMHDKGHEIAEMDPYFGWEYVKHFRRKKDGSLEIN
;
A
#
# COMPACT_ATOMS: atom_id res chain seq x y z
N MET A 1 -15.54 -15.32 22.61
CA MET A 1 -14.29 -15.89 22.10
C MET A 1 -13.19 -15.57 23.09
N GLY A 2 -12.37 -16.55 23.45
CA GLY A 2 -11.29 -16.41 24.43
C GLY A 2 -9.96 -16.01 23.79
N LEU A 3 -8.95 -15.77 24.61
CA LEU A 3 -7.57 -15.56 24.18
C LEU A 3 -6.98 -16.86 23.62
N LEU A 4 -6.21 -16.76 22.55
CA LEU A 4 -5.40 -17.85 22.02
C LEU A 4 -3.98 -17.72 22.55
N TYR A 5 -3.47 -18.73 23.23
CA TYR A 5 -2.06 -18.80 23.61
C TYR A 5 -1.22 -19.40 22.48
N LYS A 6 -0.18 -18.69 22.05
CA LYS A 6 0.68 -19.09 20.94
C LYS A 6 2.16 -19.05 21.35
N THR A 7 2.83 -20.18 21.22
CA THR A 7 4.28 -20.30 21.33
C THR A 7 4.95 -20.12 19.97
N LEU A 8 6.14 -19.50 19.96
CA LEU A 8 7.00 -19.35 18.80
C LEU A 8 8.36 -19.96 19.13
N GLU A 9 8.65 -21.15 18.62
CA GLU A 9 9.91 -21.84 18.86
C GLU A 9 11.07 -21.04 18.23
N SER A 10 10.83 -20.48 17.05
CA SER A 10 11.77 -19.65 16.29
C SER A 10 12.41 -18.49 17.08
N CYS A 11 11.74 -17.95 18.09
CA CYS A 11 12.29 -16.92 18.98
C CYS A 11 12.22 -17.26 20.47
N SER A 12 11.79 -18.48 20.82
CA SER A 12 11.63 -18.93 22.21
C SER A 12 10.82 -17.94 23.07
N ARG A 13 9.66 -17.53 22.53
CA ARG A 13 8.70 -16.62 23.17
C ARG A 13 7.28 -17.12 22.96
N ALA A 14 6.34 -16.55 23.69
CA ALA A 14 4.93 -16.77 23.47
C ALA A 14 4.15 -15.45 23.53
N MET A 15 2.92 -15.49 23.06
CA MET A 15 1.97 -14.38 23.13
C MET A 15 0.56 -14.89 23.27
N TYR A 16 -0.29 -14.04 23.84
CA TYR A 16 -1.73 -14.20 23.73
C TYR A 16 -2.25 -13.39 22.54
N LEU A 17 -3.21 -13.96 21.82
CA LEU A 17 -3.85 -13.35 20.66
C LEU A 17 -5.35 -13.23 20.91
N TYR A 18 -5.92 -12.09 20.53
CA TYR A 18 -7.36 -11.88 20.46
C TYR A 18 -7.75 -11.64 19.01
N PHE A 19 -8.62 -12.51 18.51
CA PHE A 19 -9.20 -12.39 17.18
C PHE A 19 -10.68 -12.00 17.28
N PRO A 20 -11.14 -10.96 16.57
CA PRO A 20 -12.54 -10.61 16.54
C PRO A 20 -13.35 -11.71 15.83
N PRO A 21 -14.64 -11.91 16.17
CA PRO A 21 -15.48 -13.00 15.65
C PRO A 21 -15.98 -12.73 14.22
N ILE A 22 -15.08 -12.51 13.27
CA ILE A 22 -15.37 -12.15 11.88
C ILE A 22 -14.53 -13.03 10.91
N PRO A 23 -14.88 -13.10 9.61
CA PRO A 23 -14.09 -13.84 8.63
C PRO A 23 -12.64 -13.36 8.60
N LYS A 24 -11.63 -14.22 8.37
CA LYS A 24 -10.21 -13.85 8.34
C LYS A 24 -9.81 -12.97 7.14
N HIS A 25 -10.62 -13.02 6.09
CA HIS A 25 -10.42 -12.32 4.84
C HIS A 25 -11.67 -11.54 4.46
N SER A 26 -11.50 -10.27 4.08
CA SER A 26 -12.61 -9.36 3.80
C SER A 26 -12.17 -8.27 2.82
N PRO A 27 -13.09 -7.56 2.17
CA PRO A 27 -12.76 -6.42 1.33
C PRO A 27 -12.26 -5.19 2.11
N TYR A 28 -12.20 -5.29 3.44
CA TYR A 28 -11.91 -4.19 4.35
C TYR A 28 -10.46 -4.22 4.88
N LYS A 29 -9.87 -3.04 5.05
CA LYS A 29 -8.52 -2.89 5.61
C LYS A 29 -8.53 -3.10 7.12
N ARG A 30 -7.70 -4.03 7.60
CA ARG A 30 -7.59 -4.36 9.02
C ARG A 30 -6.33 -3.79 9.65
N CYS A 31 -6.40 -3.66 10.97
CA CYS A 31 -5.33 -3.11 11.79
C CYS A 31 -5.04 -4.05 12.95
N SER A 32 -3.89 -3.84 13.59
CA SER A 32 -3.57 -4.53 14.82
C SER A 32 -3.09 -3.59 15.91
N VAL A 33 -3.28 -4.04 17.15
CA VAL A 33 -2.75 -3.38 18.34
C VAL A 33 -1.94 -4.40 19.13
N THR A 34 -0.65 -4.13 19.29
CA THR A 34 0.23 -4.93 20.15
C THR A 34 0.30 -4.26 21.52
N VAL A 35 -0.08 -4.97 22.57
CA VAL A 35 -0.07 -4.47 23.95
C VAL A 35 1.12 -5.08 24.69
N LEU A 36 2.08 -4.24 25.07
CA LEU A 36 3.29 -4.62 25.78
C LEU A 36 3.12 -4.36 27.28
N LEU A 37 3.19 -5.42 28.07
CA LEU A 37 2.96 -5.41 29.52
C LEU A 37 4.24 -5.68 30.30
N ASP A 38 4.30 -5.26 31.57
CA ASP A 38 5.39 -5.64 32.49
C ASP A 38 5.42 -7.16 32.75
N GLU A 39 4.24 -7.76 32.81
CA GLU A 39 3.99 -9.19 32.98
C GLU A 39 2.73 -9.54 32.18
N ALA A 40 2.76 -10.66 31.46
CA ALA A 40 1.64 -11.13 30.66
C ALA A 40 1.24 -12.53 31.14
N ASP A 41 0.00 -12.65 31.62
CA ASP A 41 -0.68 -13.90 31.87
C ASP A 41 -2.16 -13.73 31.51
N GLU A 42 -2.86 -14.84 31.27
CA GLU A 42 -4.23 -14.83 30.77
C GLU A 42 -5.18 -14.03 31.68
N GLU A 43 -5.08 -14.19 33.01
CA GLU A 43 -5.95 -13.52 33.96
C GLU A 43 -5.75 -11.99 33.94
N LYS A 44 -4.50 -11.53 33.92
CA LYS A 44 -4.16 -10.11 33.82
C LYS A 44 -4.66 -9.52 32.50
N ILE A 45 -4.46 -10.22 31.38
CA ILE A 45 -4.89 -9.76 30.06
C ILE A 45 -6.42 -9.66 30.00
N GLU A 46 -7.14 -10.66 30.49
CA GLU A 46 -8.61 -10.59 30.58
C GLU A 46 -9.08 -9.42 31.46
N GLY A 47 -8.39 -9.16 32.57
CA GLY A 47 -8.64 -8.01 33.43
C GLY A 47 -8.48 -6.69 32.69
N ILE A 48 -7.39 -6.53 31.92
CA ILE A 48 -7.12 -5.33 31.11
C ILE A 48 -8.18 -5.16 30.03
N LEU A 49 -8.51 -6.23 29.29
CA LEU A 49 -9.53 -6.20 28.24
C LEU A 49 -10.87 -5.70 28.80
N LYS A 50 -11.35 -6.31 29.89
CA LYS A 50 -12.64 -5.97 30.50
C LYS A 50 -12.65 -4.57 31.13
N LYS A 51 -11.58 -4.19 31.86
CA LYS A 51 -11.48 -2.88 32.52
C LYS A 51 -11.43 -1.75 31.50
N SER A 52 -10.62 -1.93 30.46
CA SER A 52 -10.35 -0.89 29.46
C SER A 52 -11.39 -0.83 28.35
N GLY A 53 -12.16 -1.91 28.12
CA GLY A 53 -13.08 -2.01 26.98
C GLY A 53 -12.38 -2.26 25.65
N LEU A 54 -11.11 -2.65 25.67
CA LEU A 54 -10.33 -2.92 24.46
C LEU A 54 -10.88 -4.11 23.66
N ASP A 55 -11.53 -5.08 24.31
CA ASP A 55 -12.24 -6.19 23.66
C ASP A 55 -13.43 -5.71 22.81
N LYS A 56 -14.21 -4.76 23.32
CA LYS A 56 -15.32 -4.14 22.61
C LYS A 56 -14.82 -3.31 21.44
N LEU A 57 -13.77 -2.51 21.67
CA LEU A 57 -13.13 -1.73 20.62
C LEU A 57 -12.61 -2.64 19.50
N ALA A 58 -11.96 -3.76 19.86
CA ALA A 58 -11.45 -4.73 18.90
C ALA A 58 -12.56 -5.38 18.07
N GLN A 59 -13.71 -5.69 18.67
CA GLN A 59 -14.86 -6.21 17.93
C GLN A 59 -15.46 -5.16 16.99
N GLU A 60 -15.69 -3.95 17.49
CA GLU A 60 -16.30 -2.87 16.71
C GLU A 60 -15.44 -2.43 15.54
N LYS A 61 -14.12 -2.33 15.75
CA LYS A 61 -13.17 -1.80 14.77
C LYS A 61 -12.39 -2.92 14.07
N GLN A 62 -12.76 -4.19 14.29
CA GLN A 62 -12.17 -5.36 13.67
C GLN A 62 -10.65 -5.48 13.87
N LEU A 63 -10.19 -5.20 15.10
CA LEU A 63 -8.77 -5.20 15.45
C LEU A 63 -8.31 -6.59 15.87
N VAL A 64 -7.15 -7.01 15.37
CA VAL A 64 -6.39 -8.11 15.97
C VAL A 64 -5.55 -7.55 17.10
N LEU A 65 -5.64 -8.16 18.28
CA LEU A 65 -4.79 -7.79 19.42
C LEU A 65 -3.75 -8.86 19.67
N SER A 66 -2.54 -8.44 20.00
CA SER A 66 -1.48 -9.33 20.47
C SER A 66 -0.90 -8.85 21.80
N PHE A 67 -0.55 -9.79 22.66
CA PHE A 67 0.01 -9.56 23.98
C PHE A 67 1.28 -10.42 24.11
N PRO A 68 2.43 -9.94 23.59
CA PRO A 68 3.72 -10.60 23.74
C PRO A 68 4.10 -10.81 25.21
N GLU A 69 4.57 -12.03 25.54
CA GLU A 69 5.12 -12.29 26.87
C GLU A 69 6.55 -11.74 26.99
N PRO A 70 6.88 -11.00 28.07
CA PRO A 70 8.25 -10.64 28.35
C PRO A 70 9.11 -11.89 28.63
N GLY A 71 10.42 -11.77 28.47
CA GLY A 71 11.35 -12.82 28.90
C GLY A 71 11.32 -13.04 30.42
N THR A 72 11.96 -14.11 30.90
CA THR A 72 11.99 -14.48 32.34
C THR A 72 12.47 -13.34 33.25
N ASP A 73 13.41 -12.52 32.78
CA ASP A 73 13.94 -11.37 33.53
C ASP A 73 13.21 -10.04 33.19
N GLY A 74 12.14 -10.11 32.40
CA GLY A 74 11.47 -8.96 31.79
C GLY A 74 11.97 -8.67 30.37
N TRP A 75 11.71 -7.44 29.94
CA TRP A 75 12.10 -6.94 28.61
C TRP A 75 13.60 -6.58 28.51
N ASP A 76 14.28 -7.11 27.50
CA ASP A 76 15.63 -6.71 27.05
C ASP A 76 15.49 -5.74 25.87
N TYR A 77 15.58 -4.43 26.14
CA TYR A 77 15.40 -3.36 25.14
C TYR A 77 16.43 -3.35 23.99
N ASP A 78 17.44 -4.22 24.03
CA ASP A 78 18.39 -4.41 22.93
C ASP A 78 18.00 -5.60 22.06
N LYS A 79 17.65 -6.74 22.67
CA LYS A 79 17.41 -8.01 21.97
C LYS A 79 15.96 -8.22 21.58
N ASP A 80 15.04 -7.82 22.45
CA ASP A 80 13.61 -8.11 22.24
C ASP A 80 13.00 -7.23 21.15
N LEU A 81 13.70 -6.21 20.64
CA LEU A 81 13.23 -5.40 19.50
C LEU A 81 13.04 -6.24 18.23
N ASP A 82 13.98 -7.14 17.90
CA ASP A 82 13.83 -8.08 16.76
C ASP A 82 12.72 -9.09 17.02
N ILE A 83 12.64 -9.56 18.27
CA ILE A 83 11.65 -10.54 18.68
C ILE A 83 10.23 -9.97 18.56
N ILE A 84 9.99 -8.75 19.00
CA ILE A 84 8.67 -8.11 18.88
C ILE A 84 8.30 -7.89 17.40
N ASP A 85 9.24 -7.47 16.56
CA ASP A 85 8.97 -7.35 15.11
C ASP A 85 8.58 -8.70 14.49
N GLN A 86 9.30 -9.77 14.85
CA GLN A 86 8.98 -11.14 14.43
C GLN A 86 7.60 -11.59 14.96
N MET A 87 7.28 -11.30 16.22
CA MET A 87 5.98 -11.62 16.84
C MET A 87 4.85 -10.86 16.15
N GLN A 88 5.08 -9.59 15.78
CA GLN A 88 4.10 -8.83 15.01
C GLN A 88 3.86 -9.43 13.61
N GLY A 89 4.87 -10.01 12.97
CA GLY A 89 4.68 -10.78 11.74
C GLY A 89 3.89 -12.07 11.97
N ALA A 90 4.09 -12.73 13.10
CA ALA A 90 3.46 -14.01 13.41
C ALA A 90 2.03 -13.90 13.97
N MET A 91 1.55 -12.71 14.35
CA MET A 91 0.22 -12.52 14.94
C MET A 91 -0.95 -12.86 13.98
N THR A 92 -0.66 -12.95 12.68
CA THR A 92 -1.65 -13.23 11.63
C THR A 92 -2.14 -14.68 11.65
N LEU A 93 -1.39 -15.60 12.27
CA LEU A 93 -1.67 -17.03 12.28
C LEU A 93 -2.01 -17.54 13.68
N GLU A 94 -2.96 -18.46 13.77
CA GLU A 94 -3.27 -19.17 15.01
C GLU A 94 -2.17 -20.19 15.38
N ARG A 95 -1.50 -20.78 14.39
CA ARG A 95 -0.40 -21.76 14.57
C ARG A 95 0.99 -21.15 14.38
N GLU A 96 2.03 -21.91 14.70
CA GLU A 96 3.42 -21.53 14.42
C GLU A 96 3.65 -21.24 12.93
N PHE A 97 4.63 -20.38 12.66
CA PHE A 97 4.98 -19.96 11.31
C PHE A 97 5.56 -21.14 10.52
N GLU A 98 4.74 -21.76 9.68
CA GLU A 98 5.19 -22.71 8.65
C GLU A 98 5.45 -21.97 7.33
N PRO A 99 6.30 -22.51 6.42
CA PRO A 99 6.49 -21.92 5.10
C PRO A 99 5.15 -21.76 4.39
N VAL A 100 4.78 -20.50 4.13
CA VAL A 100 3.56 -20.15 3.41
C VAL A 100 3.64 -20.73 2.00
N GLN A 101 2.59 -21.46 1.58
CA GLN A 101 2.48 -21.82 0.18
C GLN A 101 2.23 -20.55 -0.63
N THR A 102 3.14 -20.27 -1.56
CA THR A 102 3.04 -19.09 -2.42
C THR A 102 3.06 -19.47 -3.89
N TYR A 103 2.37 -18.68 -4.69
CA TYR A 103 2.51 -18.63 -6.14
C TYR A 103 3.13 -17.28 -6.52
N PHE A 104 4.31 -17.28 -7.14
CA PHE A 104 5.10 -16.06 -7.42
C PHE A 104 5.35 -15.16 -6.20
N GLY A 105 5.54 -15.77 -5.02
CA GLY A 105 5.75 -15.04 -3.77
C GLY A 105 4.49 -14.44 -3.15
N ILE A 106 3.31 -14.67 -3.74
CA ILE A 106 2.00 -14.27 -3.19
C ILE A 106 1.36 -15.50 -2.52
N PRO A 107 0.83 -15.38 -1.29
CA PRO A 107 0.15 -16.50 -0.62
C PRO A 107 -1.02 -17.08 -1.45
N THR A 108 -1.21 -18.40 -1.40
CA THR A 108 -2.38 -19.04 -2.03
C THR A 108 -3.69 -18.69 -1.33
N TRP A 109 -4.82 -18.91 -2.00
CA TRP A 109 -6.15 -18.73 -1.40
C TRP A 109 -6.33 -19.51 -0.10
N GLU A 110 -5.90 -20.77 -0.05
CA GLU A 110 -5.98 -21.60 1.14
C GLU A 110 -5.19 -20.99 2.30
N THR A 111 -4.01 -20.43 2.01
CA THR A 111 -3.18 -19.77 3.02
C THR A 111 -3.82 -18.45 3.48
N MET A 112 -4.34 -17.65 2.54
CA MET A 112 -5.02 -16.39 2.85
C MET A 112 -6.26 -16.61 3.72
N MET A 113 -6.99 -17.71 3.51
CA MET A 113 -8.15 -18.06 4.35
C MET A 113 -7.77 -18.52 5.75
N ASP A 114 -6.54 -18.98 5.94
CA ASP A 114 -6.06 -19.49 7.23
C ASP A 114 -5.40 -18.40 8.09
N SER A 115 -4.98 -17.30 7.47
CA SER A 115 -4.33 -16.16 8.11
C SER A 115 -5.21 -14.91 8.18
N TRP A 116 -5.02 -14.10 9.22
CA TRP A 116 -5.56 -12.75 9.27
C TRP A 116 -4.75 -11.83 8.36
N HIS A 117 -5.42 -11.19 7.41
CA HIS A 117 -4.79 -10.20 6.55
C HIS A 117 -4.63 -8.88 7.31
N LEU A 118 -3.41 -8.57 7.74
CA LEU A 118 -3.06 -7.37 8.49
C LEU A 118 -2.02 -6.56 7.73
N MET A 119 -2.25 -5.26 7.62
CA MET A 119 -1.31 -4.37 6.94
C MET A 119 -0.21 -3.90 7.89
N ASN A 120 1.02 -3.89 7.37
CA ASN A 120 2.19 -3.47 8.14
C ASN A 120 2.14 -1.97 8.50
N ASP A 121 1.46 -1.18 7.67
CA ASP A 121 1.33 0.26 7.85
C ASP A 121 0.31 0.66 8.93
N THR A 122 -0.50 -0.26 9.44
CA THR A 122 -1.54 0.00 10.47
C THR A 122 -1.37 -0.83 11.74
N ARG A 123 -0.11 -1.01 12.15
CA ARG A 123 0.27 -1.64 13.42
C ARG A 123 0.49 -0.60 14.51
N TYR A 124 -0.32 -0.63 15.56
CA TYR A 124 -0.22 0.31 16.69
C TYR A 124 0.34 -0.39 17.93
N LEU A 125 1.01 0.36 18.80
CA LEU A 125 1.51 -0.17 20.08
C LEU A 125 0.81 0.51 21.26
N ILE A 126 0.46 -0.28 22.26
CA ILE A 126 0.11 0.19 23.60
C ILE A 126 1.14 -0.38 24.56
N GLY A 127 1.88 0.46 25.27
CA GLY A 127 2.78 0.02 26.34
C GLY A 127 2.21 0.40 27.71
N ILE A 128 2.17 -0.56 28.64
CA ILE A 128 1.58 -0.37 29.97
C ILE A 128 2.59 -0.82 31.04
N GLY A 129 2.74 0.01 32.07
CA GLY A 129 3.67 -0.26 33.17
C GLY A 129 5.08 0.22 32.85
N LYS A 130 6.00 0.03 33.79
CA LYS A 130 7.34 0.63 33.69
C LYS A 130 8.17 0.02 32.57
N LYS A 131 8.11 -1.30 32.40
CA LYS A 131 8.88 -2.07 31.42
C LYS A 131 8.15 -2.20 30.09
N GLY A 132 6.84 -2.45 30.10
CA GLY A 132 6.01 -2.58 28.89
C GLY A 132 5.96 -1.28 28.09
N ALA A 133 5.77 -0.14 28.76
CA ALA A 133 5.85 1.17 28.11
C ALA A 133 7.26 1.51 27.64
N ALA A 134 8.30 1.24 28.43
CA ALA A 134 9.70 1.41 27.99
C ALA A 134 10.03 0.58 26.74
N MET A 135 9.45 -0.61 26.59
CA MET A 135 9.61 -1.43 25.39
C MET A 135 8.87 -0.84 24.18
N ALA A 136 7.63 -0.38 24.34
CA ALA A 136 6.90 0.31 23.27
C ALA A 136 7.63 1.58 22.79
N LEU A 137 8.16 2.36 23.73
CA LEU A 137 8.98 3.55 23.45
C LEU A 137 10.27 3.17 22.71
N SER A 138 10.94 2.09 23.12
CA SER A 138 12.16 1.60 22.47
C SER A 138 11.90 1.08 21.05
N MET A 139 10.77 0.42 20.80
CA MET A 139 10.32 0.05 19.45
C MET A 139 10.16 1.30 18.58
N ALA A 140 9.44 2.32 19.05
CA ALA A 140 9.27 3.57 18.31
C ALA A 140 10.58 4.34 18.08
N ALA A 141 11.53 4.29 19.03
CA ALA A 141 12.79 5.01 18.90
C ALA A 141 13.80 4.29 17.99
N CYS A 142 13.86 2.96 18.04
CA CYS A 142 14.94 2.17 17.43
C CYS A 142 14.49 1.37 16.19
N LYS A 143 13.24 0.90 16.14
CA LYS A 143 12.67 0.09 15.04
C LYS A 143 11.28 0.56 14.63
N PRO A 144 11.18 1.79 14.14
CA PRO A 144 9.87 2.40 13.89
C PRO A 144 9.17 1.81 12.66
N GLN A 145 9.85 1.05 11.78
CA GLN A 145 9.39 0.57 10.46
C GLN A 145 7.92 0.14 10.45
N ASN A 146 7.51 -0.68 11.42
CA ASN A 146 6.19 -1.26 11.53
C ASN A 146 5.39 -0.71 12.74
N VAL A 147 5.61 0.56 13.12
CA VAL A 147 5.00 1.20 14.30
C VAL A 147 4.27 2.49 13.89
N ALA A 148 2.99 2.39 13.59
CA ALA A 148 2.19 3.51 13.08
C ALA A 148 1.97 4.62 14.10
N ALA A 149 1.66 4.26 15.34
CA ALA A 149 1.54 5.18 16.45
C ALA A 149 1.66 4.42 17.78
N VAL A 150 1.96 5.15 18.85
CA VAL A 150 2.16 4.57 20.19
C VAL A 150 1.31 5.29 21.23
N LEU A 151 0.71 4.51 22.13
CA LEU A 151 0.24 4.96 23.43
C LEU A 151 1.15 4.34 24.51
N ALA A 152 1.86 5.16 25.29
CA ALA A 152 2.69 4.70 26.38
C ALA A 152 2.12 5.19 27.72
N ILE A 153 1.84 4.26 28.64
CA ILE A 153 1.30 4.53 29.97
C ILE A 153 2.31 4.03 31.01
N GLY A 154 3.11 4.95 31.53
CA GLY A 154 4.27 4.69 32.35
C GLY A 154 5.57 4.65 31.54
N GLY A 155 6.64 4.21 32.21
CA GLY A 155 7.93 3.91 31.59
C GLY A 155 8.68 5.12 31.04
N GLU A 156 9.92 4.88 30.62
CA GLU A 156 10.81 5.89 30.08
C GLU A 156 11.77 5.25 29.08
N LEU A 157 12.28 6.05 28.14
CA LEU A 157 13.33 5.59 27.24
C LEU A 157 14.63 5.34 28.02
N SER A 158 15.20 4.15 27.85
CA SER A 158 16.49 3.83 28.44
C SER A 158 17.63 4.54 27.70
N GLN A 159 18.73 4.81 28.40
CA GLN A 159 19.95 5.36 27.78
C GLN A 159 20.46 4.50 26.62
N LYS A 160 20.37 3.18 26.74
CA LYS A 160 20.74 2.24 25.68
C LYS A 160 19.86 2.40 24.44
N SER A 161 18.56 2.60 24.63
CA SER A 161 17.63 2.84 23.54
C SER A 161 17.95 4.18 22.85
N LEU A 162 18.27 5.23 23.61
CA LEU A 162 18.66 6.53 23.07
C LEU A 162 19.94 6.47 22.22
N GLU A 163 20.92 5.62 22.60
CA GLU A 163 22.15 5.41 21.82
C GLU A 163 21.90 4.74 20.46
N LYS A 164 20.79 3.99 20.32
CA LYS A 164 20.39 3.28 19.09
C LYS A 164 19.26 3.96 18.32
N ALA A 165 18.71 5.04 18.88
CA ALA A 165 17.56 5.71 18.33
C ALA A 165 17.83 6.29 16.95
N VAL A 166 16.88 6.12 16.03
CA VAL A 166 17.01 6.55 14.62
C VAL A 166 16.38 7.90 14.33
N TYR A 167 15.71 8.51 15.32
CA TYR A 167 15.03 9.81 15.22
C TYR A 167 14.02 9.89 14.07
N ALA A 168 13.37 8.78 13.72
CA ALA A 168 12.27 8.81 12.77
C ALA A 168 10.96 9.24 13.49
N PRO A 169 10.10 10.01 12.82
CA PRO A 169 8.80 10.39 13.38
C PRO A 169 7.92 9.16 13.68
N VAL A 170 7.36 9.13 14.89
CA VAL A 170 6.33 8.19 15.34
C VAL A 170 5.35 8.97 16.22
N PRO A 171 4.09 9.15 15.80
CA PRO A 171 3.07 9.84 16.60
C PRO A 171 2.84 9.11 17.91
N ILE A 172 2.86 9.86 19.01
CA ILE A 172 2.88 9.24 20.33
C ILE A 172 2.10 10.00 21.38
N TRP A 173 1.30 9.28 22.16
CA TRP A 173 0.67 9.76 23.38
C TRP A 173 1.38 9.18 24.60
N LEU A 174 1.73 10.05 25.54
CA LEU A 174 2.56 9.73 26.70
C LEU A 174 1.77 10.01 28.00
N CYS A 175 1.73 9.03 28.90
CA CYS A 175 1.11 9.15 30.21
C CYS A 175 2.16 8.74 31.25
N ASP A 176 2.37 9.54 32.31
CA ASP A 176 3.32 9.23 33.41
C ASP A 176 4.74 8.84 32.93
N THR A 177 5.43 9.76 32.23
CA THR A 177 6.81 9.56 31.75
C THR A 177 7.70 10.77 32.09
N ASN A 178 9.01 10.64 31.87
CA ASN A 178 9.99 11.68 32.17
C ASN A 178 10.17 12.71 31.04
N GLU A 179 10.75 13.87 31.37
CA GLU A 179 10.97 14.97 30.41
C GLU A 179 11.94 14.61 29.29
N ASP A 180 12.91 13.72 29.54
CA ASP A 180 13.89 13.27 28.54
C ASP A 180 13.21 12.47 27.42
N THR A 181 12.28 11.59 27.79
CA THR A 181 11.47 10.81 26.84
C THR A 181 10.58 11.72 26.00
N VAL A 182 9.91 12.69 26.63
CA VAL A 182 9.13 13.71 25.92
C VAL A 182 10.02 14.48 24.95
N SER A 183 11.17 14.94 25.40
CA SER A 183 12.12 15.73 24.61
C SER A 183 12.65 14.95 23.40
N TYR A 184 12.93 13.66 23.56
CA TYR A 184 13.29 12.78 22.45
C TYR A 184 12.18 12.77 21.38
N PHE A 185 10.94 12.46 21.76
CA PHE A 185 9.85 12.32 20.77
C PHE A 185 9.43 13.65 20.16
N VAL A 186 9.54 14.76 20.89
CA VAL A 186 9.34 16.12 20.34
C VAL A 186 10.33 16.37 19.22
N ARG A 187 11.61 16.03 19.44
CA ARG A 187 12.67 16.15 18.44
C ARG A 187 12.49 15.17 17.28
N ALA A 188 12.22 13.90 17.55
CA ALA A 188 12.09 12.86 16.53
C ALA A 188 10.88 13.08 15.61
N ASN A 189 9.79 13.65 16.13
CA ASN A 189 8.62 14.00 15.31
C ASN A 189 8.73 15.38 14.63
N GLU A 190 9.82 16.12 14.85
CA GLU A 190 10.03 17.49 14.34
C GLU A 190 8.89 18.43 14.73
N THR A 191 8.44 18.34 15.98
CA THR A 191 7.23 19.02 16.44
C THR A 191 7.55 20.33 17.15
N HIS A 192 6.63 21.29 17.03
CA HIS A 192 6.64 22.53 17.80
C HIS A 192 5.51 22.50 18.84
N LYS A 193 5.71 23.18 19.97
CA LYS A 193 4.68 23.25 21.02
C LYS A 193 3.47 24.01 20.50
N LEU A 194 2.31 23.35 20.47
CA LEU A 194 1.04 23.94 20.07
C LEU A 194 0.31 24.51 21.29
N HIS A 195 0.21 23.72 22.35
CA HIS A 195 -0.29 24.14 23.67
C HIS A 195 0.38 23.32 24.79
N GLU A 196 -0.05 23.50 26.04
CA GLU A 196 0.66 23.02 27.23
C GLU A 196 1.08 21.55 27.17
N SER A 197 0.20 20.67 26.67
CA SER A 197 0.37 19.22 26.60
C SER A 197 0.48 18.64 25.18
N ARG A 198 0.61 19.47 24.13
CA ARG A 198 0.59 18.97 22.73
C ARG A 198 1.62 19.67 21.85
N TRP A 199 2.32 18.88 21.06
CA TRP A 199 3.27 19.29 20.05
C TRP A 199 2.89 18.67 18.71
N GLU A 200 3.02 19.43 17.63
CA GLU A 200 2.71 18.98 16.26
C GLU A 200 3.78 19.45 15.27
N CYS A 201 4.06 18.64 14.25
CA CYS A 201 4.88 19.06 13.13
C CYS A 201 4.07 20.03 12.25
N PRO A 202 4.61 21.22 11.93
CA PRO A 202 3.90 22.21 11.12
C PRO A 202 3.64 21.75 9.68
N PHE A 203 4.44 20.80 9.17
CA PHE A 203 4.32 20.27 7.81
C PHE A 203 3.51 18.97 7.75
N ASN A 204 3.40 18.24 8.86
CA ASN A 204 2.63 17.02 8.96
C ASN A 204 1.99 16.87 10.36
N GLN A 205 0.77 17.39 10.54
CA GLN A 205 0.08 17.42 11.85
C GLN A 205 -0.17 16.03 12.48
N LEU A 206 -0.05 14.96 11.70
CA LEU A 206 -0.11 13.59 12.20
C LEU A 206 1.10 13.22 13.05
N GLN A 207 2.26 13.82 12.77
CA GLN A 207 3.45 13.73 13.60
C GLN A 207 3.24 14.60 14.83
N CYS A 208 2.88 13.97 15.94
CA CYS A 208 2.51 14.66 17.16
C CYS A 208 3.02 13.95 18.42
N VAL A 209 3.16 14.75 19.47
CA VAL A 209 3.39 14.29 20.84
C VAL A 209 2.29 14.89 21.70
N GLU A 210 1.56 14.07 22.44
CA GLU A 210 0.56 14.56 23.41
C GLU A 210 0.76 13.91 24.77
N ILE A 211 0.66 14.71 25.83
CA ILE A 211 0.82 14.25 27.21
C ILE A 211 -0.54 14.18 27.90
N HIS A 212 -0.80 13.03 28.52
CA HIS A 212 -2.01 12.76 29.29
C HIS A 212 -1.63 12.27 30.71
N PRO A 213 -1.32 13.20 31.64
CA PRO A 213 -0.73 12.83 32.94
C PRO A 213 -1.67 12.05 33.87
N GLU A 214 -2.99 12.16 33.67
CA GLU A 214 -4.01 11.51 34.50
C GLU A 214 -4.78 10.41 33.75
N ALA A 215 -4.30 9.99 32.57
CA ALA A 215 -5.00 8.97 31.80
C ALA A 215 -4.81 7.57 32.41
N ASP A 216 -5.93 6.90 32.67
CA ASP A 216 -6.00 5.45 32.91
C ASP A 216 -6.58 4.76 31.67
N MET A 217 -6.31 3.47 31.52
CA MET A 217 -6.89 2.58 30.50
C MET A 217 -8.38 2.37 30.77
N CYS A 218 -9.20 3.39 30.52
CA CYS A 218 -10.66 3.31 30.58
C CYS A 218 -11.29 3.37 29.16
N PRO A 219 -12.53 2.89 28.98
CA PRO A 219 -13.16 2.85 27.65
C PRO A 219 -13.24 4.19 26.94
N VAL A 220 -13.52 5.27 27.69
CA VAL A 220 -13.62 6.64 27.14
C VAL A 220 -12.26 7.09 26.60
N PHE A 221 -11.18 6.79 27.31
CA PHE A 221 -9.85 7.19 26.89
C PHE A 221 -9.37 6.38 25.68
N LEU A 222 -9.61 5.06 25.66
CA LEU A 222 -9.24 4.24 24.49
C LEU A 222 -10.02 4.62 23.22
N GLU A 223 -11.31 4.93 23.33
CA GLU A 223 -12.07 5.44 22.17
C GLU A 223 -11.49 6.77 21.68
N LYS A 224 -11.04 7.65 22.60
CA LYS A 224 -10.34 8.88 22.25
C LYS A 224 -9.02 8.60 21.51
N VAL A 225 -8.18 7.70 22.03
CA VAL A 225 -6.92 7.27 21.39
C VAL A 225 -7.19 6.72 19.99
N TRP A 226 -8.18 5.86 19.84
CA TRP A 226 -8.58 5.32 18.54
C TRP A 226 -8.97 6.44 17.58
N LYS A 227 -9.88 7.31 18.00
CA LYS A 227 -10.45 8.38 17.17
C LYS A 227 -9.43 9.44 16.76
N GLU A 228 -8.55 9.81 17.68
CA GLU A 228 -7.70 10.99 17.53
C GLU A 228 -6.26 10.68 17.15
N LEU A 229 -5.77 9.47 17.44
CA LEU A 229 -4.42 9.01 17.13
C LEU A 229 -4.44 7.83 16.15
N PHE A 230 -4.84 6.63 16.60
CA PHE A 230 -4.62 5.39 15.82
C PHE A 230 -5.33 5.39 14.48
N ARG A 231 -6.63 5.66 14.42
CA ARG A 231 -7.38 5.55 13.15
C ARG A 231 -6.98 6.57 12.09
N LYS A 232 -6.22 7.62 12.46
CA LYS A 232 -5.81 8.69 11.54
C LYS A 232 -4.47 8.43 10.88
N VAL A 233 -3.66 7.54 11.44
CA VAL A 233 -2.26 7.40 11.08
C VAL A 233 -1.98 6.01 10.52
N ARG A 234 -1.18 5.98 9.46
CA ARG A 234 -0.50 4.79 8.99
C ARG A 234 0.98 5.09 8.75
N ARG A 235 1.75 4.03 8.51
CA ARG A 235 3.19 4.11 8.35
C ARG A 235 3.68 3.43 7.09
N THR A 236 3.92 4.22 6.06
CA THR A 236 4.23 3.75 4.72
C THR A 236 5.73 3.53 4.56
N ASN A 237 6.12 2.51 3.79
CA ASN A 237 7.52 2.24 3.43
C ASN A 237 8.04 3.17 2.31
N THR A 238 7.73 4.46 2.40
CA THR A 238 8.07 5.49 1.40
C THR A 238 9.40 6.20 1.65
N GLY A 239 9.98 6.00 2.83
CA GLY A 239 11.32 6.48 3.21
C GLY A 239 12.06 5.42 4.01
N ARG A 240 13.38 5.60 4.21
CA ARG A 240 14.28 4.60 4.83
C ARG A 240 13.74 3.94 6.09
N TYR A 241 13.21 4.75 7.00
CA TYR A 241 12.64 4.27 8.25
C TYR A 241 11.14 4.17 8.20
N GLY A 242 10.46 4.57 7.13
CA GLY A 242 9.00 4.71 6.97
C GLY A 242 8.48 6.11 7.33
N ASN A 243 7.42 6.57 6.67
CA ASN A 243 6.83 7.89 6.86
C ASN A 243 5.43 7.82 7.49
N VAL A 244 5.07 8.88 8.21
CA VAL A 244 3.74 9.04 8.84
C VAL A 244 2.76 9.59 7.83
N MET A 245 1.74 8.81 7.49
CA MET A 245 0.72 9.13 6.49
C MET A 245 -0.69 9.10 7.08
N HIS A 246 -1.62 9.78 6.42
CA HIS A 246 -3.02 9.76 6.79
C HIS A 246 -3.67 8.43 6.39
N ARG A 247 -4.58 7.92 7.21
CA ARG A 247 -5.53 6.88 6.83
C ARG A 247 -6.78 7.48 6.23
N THR A 248 -7.08 7.17 4.98
CA THR A 248 -8.30 7.63 4.32
C THR A 248 -9.55 7.18 5.10
N ASP A 249 -10.43 8.14 5.41
CA ASP A 249 -11.78 7.84 5.89
C ASP A 249 -12.67 7.54 4.68
N ILE A 250 -12.79 6.25 4.35
CA ILE A 250 -13.54 5.77 3.17
C ILE A 250 -15.00 6.20 3.21
N ALA A 251 -15.59 6.27 4.41
CA ALA A 251 -16.97 6.69 4.58
C ALA A 251 -17.20 8.16 4.17
N LYS A 252 -16.18 9.01 4.30
CA LYS A 252 -16.25 10.42 3.88
C LYS A 252 -16.47 10.58 2.36
N TYR A 253 -16.00 9.63 1.56
CA TYR A 253 -16.06 9.69 0.10
C TYR A 253 -17.24 8.91 -0.50
N ASN A 254 -18.18 8.44 0.33
CA ASN A 254 -19.36 7.68 -0.12
C ASN A 254 -19.00 6.42 -0.93
N GLY A 255 -17.99 5.66 -0.49
CA GLY A 255 -17.56 4.43 -1.15
C GLY A 255 -18.69 3.38 -1.21
N GLU A 256 -19.00 2.92 -2.42
CA GLU A 256 -20.02 1.92 -2.70
C GLU A 256 -19.38 0.53 -2.83
N TYR A 257 -19.76 -0.38 -1.93
CA TYR A 257 -19.25 -1.75 -1.92
C TYR A 257 -20.18 -2.68 -2.71
N PHE A 258 -19.63 -3.30 -3.73
CA PHE A 258 -20.24 -4.41 -4.45
C PHE A 258 -19.60 -5.68 -3.91
N ILE A 259 -20.33 -6.42 -3.08
CA ILE A 259 -19.84 -7.63 -2.43
C ILE A 259 -20.46 -8.83 -3.12
N GLU A 260 -19.61 -9.74 -3.63
CA GLU A 260 -20.08 -11.03 -4.13
C GLU A 260 -21.13 -10.87 -5.26
N ASN A 261 -20.99 -9.80 -6.07
CA ASN A 261 -21.98 -9.35 -7.03
C ASN A 261 -21.83 -10.09 -8.37
N THR A 262 -22.95 -10.53 -8.94
CA THR A 262 -22.99 -11.34 -10.17
C THR A 262 -23.55 -10.59 -11.38
N GLU A 263 -23.82 -9.29 -11.28
CA GLU A 263 -24.45 -8.50 -12.35
C GLU A 263 -23.58 -8.34 -13.59
N LEU A 264 -22.26 -8.52 -13.48
CA LEU A 264 -21.35 -8.50 -14.62
C LEU A 264 -21.62 -9.67 -15.58
N GLY A 265 -22.08 -10.81 -15.06
CA GLY A 265 -22.44 -12.00 -15.84
C GLY A 265 -21.27 -12.63 -16.62
N ASP A 266 -20.02 -12.24 -16.35
CA ASP A 266 -18.84 -12.84 -16.95
C ASP A 266 -18.49 -14.17 -16.27
N GLN A 267 -17.67 -14.97 -16.94
CA GLN A 267 -17.11 -16.23 -16.41
C GLN A 267 -18.17 -17.13 -15.78
N ASP A 268 -19.24 -17.40 -16.53
CA ASP A 268 -20.39 -18.22 -16.12
C ASP A 268 -21.11 -17.73 -14.84
N GLY A 269 -21.15 -16.41 -14.65
CA GLY A 269 -21.85 -15.76 -13.53
C GLY A 269 -21.01 -15.72 -12.25
N MET A 270 -19.68 -15.69 -12.38
CA MET A 270 -18.76 -15.58 -11.25
C MET A 270 -19.08 -14.33 -10.41
N PRO A 271 -19.24 -14.46 -9.08
CA PRO A 271 -19.40 -13.30 -8.21
C PRO A 271 -18.07 -12.54 -8.07
N HIS A 272 -18.16 -11.23 -8.20
CA HIS A 272 -17.03 -10.31 -8.11
C HIS A 272 -17.24 -9.31 -6.98
N THR A 273 -16.14 -8.84 -6.41
CA THR A 273 -16.17 -7.81 -5.37
C THR A 273 -15.35 -6.61 -5.79
N TRP A 274 -15.91 -5.40 -5.65
CA TRP A 274 -15.20 -4.16 -5.93
C TRP A 274 -15.73 -2.99 -5.10
N LEU A 275 -14.92 -1.95 -4.99
CA LEU A 275 -15.26 -0.69 -4.32
C LEU A 275 -15.27 0.45 -5.34
N THR A 276 -16.37 1.17 -5.43
CA THR A 276 -16.56 2.30 -6.36
C THR A 276 -16.68 3.61 -5.61
N PHE A 277 -16.07 4.68 -6.12
CA PHE A 277 -16.30 6.04 -5.66
C PHE A 277 -16.78 6.91 -6.81
N VAL A 278 -17.93 7.55 -6.59
CA VAL A 278 -18.45 8.61 -7.46
C VAL A 278 -18.34 9.92 -6.68
N PRO A 279 -17.45 10.84 -7.10
CA PRO A 279 -17.29 12.12 -6.42
C PRO A 279 -18.57 12.90 -6.26
N ASP A 280 -18.69 13.67 -5.18
CA ASP A 280 -19.82 14.58 -5.00
C ASP A 280 -19.79 15.70 -6.05
N SER A 281 -18.57 16.12 -6.45
CA SER A 281 -18.36 17.03 -7.59
C SER A 281 -18.98 16.48 -8.89
N VAL A 282 -18.86 15.18 -9.17
CA VAL A 282 -19.46 14.51 -10.34
C VAL A 282 -20.98 14.39 -10.21
N LYS A 283 -21.49 14.00 -9.04
CA LYS A 283 -22.95 13.90 -8.79
C LYS A 283 -23.68 15.24 -8.98
N SER A 284 -22.97 16.35 -8.75
CA SER A 284 -23.51 17.71 -8.89
C SER A 284 -23.45 18.27 -10.32
N MET A 285 -22.81 17.57 -11.26
CA MET A 285 -22.70 18.02 -12.65
C MET A 285 -24.04 17.96 -13.40
N PRO A 286 -24.23 18.76 -14.45
CA PRO A 286 -25.41 18.68 -15.30
C PRO A 286 -25.64 17.25 -15.82
N GLU A 287 -26.91 16.84 -15.89
CA GLU A 287 -27.30 15.54 -16.42
C GLU A 287 -26.70 15.29 -17.82
N GLY A 288 -26.18 14.09 -18.03
CA GLY A 288 -25.51 13.71 -19.28
C GLY A 288 -24.03 14.11 -19.37
N THR A 289 -23.49 14.88 -18.41
CA THR A 289 -22.05 15.13 -18.32
C THR A 289 -21.33 13.81 -18.11
N LYS A 290 -20.36 13.48 -18.98
CA LYS A 290 -19.55 12.27 -18.87
C LYS A 290 -18.14 12.60 -18.37
N VAL A 291 -17.62 11.77 -17.46
CA VAL A 291 -16.35 11.98 -16.76
C VAL A 291 -15.39 10.79 -16.94
N PRO A 292 -14.09 10.97 -16.69
CA PRO A 292 -13.13 9.88 -16.78
C PRO A 292 -13.39 8.76 -15.76
N LEU A 293 -12.85 7.58 -16.04
CA LEU A 293 -12.84 6.42 -15.15
C LEU A 293 -11.39 5.97 -14.91
N MET A 294 -11.02 5.79 -13.65
CA MET A 294 -9.76 5.20 -13.22
C MET A 294 -10.03 3.86 -12.51
N LEU A 295 -9.53 2.76 -13.05
CA LEU A 295 -9.47 1.49 -12.32
C LEU A 295 -8.11 1.37 -11.65
N PHE A 296 -8.10 0.99 -10.37
CA PHE A 296 -6.87 0.70 -9.63
C PHE A 296 -6.86 -0.74 -9.13
N PHE A 297 -5.91 -1.53 -9.61
CA PHE A 297 -5.75 -2.93 -9.23
C PHE A 297 -4.80 -3.08 -8.02
N HIS A 298 -5.25 -3.80 -7.00
CA HIS A 298 -4.50 -4.02 -5.74
C HIS A 298 -3.26 -4.91 -5.94
N GLY A 299 -2.30 -4.86 -5.00
CA GLY A 299 -1.11 -5.72 -4.99
C GLY A 299 -1.45 -7.17 -4.63
N GLY A 300 -0.46 -8.06 -4.70
CA GLY A 300 -0.68 -9.43 -4.23
C GLY A 300 -1.10 -9.43 -2.75
N SER A 301 -2.01 -10.32 -2.38
CA SER A 301 -2.67 -10.45 -1.07
C SER A 301 -3.58 -9.29 -0.63
N ASP A 302 -3.49 -8.11 -1.24
CA ASP A 302 -4.30 -6.94 -0.86
C ASP A 302 -5.82 -7.13 -1.11
N ASN A 303 -6.61 -6.16 -0.63
CA ASN A 303 -8.05 -6.05 -0.87
C ASN A 303 -8.48 -4.65 -1.37
N PRO A 304 -9.75 -4.45 -1.77
CA PRO A 304 -10.23 -3.18 -2.32
C PRO A 304 -10.05 -1.95 -1.42
N GLU A 305 -10.34 -2.06 -0.11
CA GLU A 305 -10.20 -0.91 0.80
C GLU A 305 -8.73 -0.56 1.04
N GLU A 306 -7.86 -1.58 1.16
CA GLU A 306 -6.41 -1.39 1.23
C GLU A 306 -5.87 -0.67 -0.01
N ALA A 307 -6.29 -1.11 -1.19
CA ALA A 307 -5.92 -0.47 -2.46
C ALA A 307 -6.41 0.97 -2.55
N ALA A 308 -7.65 1.23 -2.11
CA ALA A 308 -8.21 2.57 -2.08
C ALA A 308 -7.44 3.50 -1.14
N GLU A 309 -7.15 3.06 0.09
CA GLU A 309 -6.38 3.84 1.06
C GLU A 309 -4.95 4.05 0.54
N MET A 310 -4.30 3.02 0.01
CA MET A 310 -2.91 3.08 -0.45
C MET A 310 -2.75 4.02 -1.65
N ALA A 311 -3.65 3.92 -2.64
CA ALA A 311 -3.54 4.65 -3.90
C ALA A 311 -4.22 6.03 -3.90
N GLY A 312 -5.21 6.28 -3.05
CA GLY A 312 -5.82 7.61 -2.90
C GLY A 312 -6.44 8.24 -4.17
N PHE A 313 -6.64 7.47 -5.25
CA PHE A 313 -7.16 8.02 -6.51
C PHE A 313 -8.56 8.62 -6.35
N HIS A 314 -9.36 8.13 -5.41
CA HIS A 314 -10.70 8.65 -5.15
C HIS A 314 -10.64 10.06 -4.51
N GLU A 315 -9.59 10.36 -3.75
CA GLU A 315 -9.35 11.71 -3.22
C GLU A 315 -8.94 12.69 -4.33
N ILE A 316 -8.17 12.21 -5.32
CA ILE A 316 -7.86 12.97 -6.54
C ILE A 316 -9.14 13.14 -7.37
N GLY A 317 -9.93 12.08 -7.52
CA GLY A 317 -11.21 12.07 -8.22
C GLY A 317 -12.21 13.07 -7.66
N GLU A 318 -12.23 13.25 -6.34
CA GLU A 318 -13.05 14.28 -5.69
C GLU A 318 -12.69 15.69 -6.16
N ARG A 319 -11.38 15.98 -6.28
CA ARG A 319 -10.85 17.28 -6.70
C ARG A 319 -10.93 17.52 -8.20
N GLU A 320 -10.67 16.49 -8.99
CA GLU A 320 -10.45 16.57 -10.44
C GLU A 320 -11.66 16.09 -11.26
N GLY A 321 -12.68 15.52 -10.62
CA GLY A 321 -13.95 15.14 -11.23
C GLY A 321 -13.87 13.86 -12.07
N PHE A 322 -13.44 12.74 -11.50
CA PHE A 322 -13.46 11.42 -12.15
C PHE A 322 -13.86 10.28 -11.21
N ILE A 323 -14.42 9.21 -11.77
CA ILE A 323 -14.87 8.02 -11.03
C ILE A 323 -13.69 7.06 -10.82
N THR A 324 -13.63 6.42 -9.66
CA THR A 324 -12.61 5.40 -9.37
C THR A 324 -13.22 4.07 -8.97
N VAL A 325 -12.58 2.98 -9.38
CA VAL A 325 -12.99 1.61 -9.03
C VAL A 325 -11.78 0.79 -8.60
N TYR A 326 -11.94 0.07 -7.48
CA TYR A 326 -10.93 -0.81 -6.89
C TYR A 326 -11.49 -2.24 -6.86
N PRO A 327 -11.28 -3.04 -7.93
CA PRO A 327 -11.73 -4.42 -7.96
C PRO A 327 -10.84 -5.33 -7.11
N TRP A 328 -11.41 -6.39 -6.56
CA TRP A 328 -10.68 -7.51 -5.97
C TRP A 328 -10.41 -8.57 -7.05
N GLY A 329 -9.21 -9.12 -7.12
CA GLY A 329 -8.88 -10.22 -8.04
C GLY A 329 -9.87 -11.37 -7.94
N SER A 330 -10.10 -12.10 -9.03
CA SER A 330 -11.17 -13.13 -9.07
C SER A 330 -10.94 -14.25 -8.04
N ASN A 331 -9.67 -14.57 -7.73
CA ASN A 331 -9.31 -15.51 -6.66
C ASN A 331 -9.12 -14.84 -5.28
N ARG A 332 -9.28 -13.51 -5.22
CA ARG A 332 -9.13 -12.62 -4.06
C ARG A 332 -7.75 -12.62 -3.40
N CYS A 333 -6.73 -13.09 -4.10
CA CYS A 333 -5.33 -13.08 -3.62
C CYS A 333 -4.42 -12.39 -4.61
N SER A 334 -4.64 -12.59 -5.91
CA SER A 334 -3.79 -12.12 -6.98
C SER A 334 -4.60 -11.96 -8.26
N TRP A 335 -3.92 -11.44 -9.27
CA TRP A 335 -4.39 -11.33 -10.63
C TRP A 335 -3.70 -12.38 -11.51
N ASN A 336 -4.44 -13.00 -12.44
CA ASN A 336 -3.94 -13.94 -13.45
C ASN A 336 -3.17 -13.21 -14.57
N ILE A 337 -2.04 -12.61 -14.23
CA ILE A 337 -1.26 -11.71 -15.10
C ILE A 337 -0.52 -12.43 -16.25
N PHE A 338 -0.43 -13.76 -16.21
CA PHE A 338 0.09 -14.56 -17.33
C PHE A 338 -1.03 -15.11 -18.22
N MET A 339 -2.30 -14.88 -17.85
CA MET A 339 -3.47 -15.46 -18.51
C MET A 339 -3.34 -16.97 -18.66
N ASN A 340 -3.11 -17.69 -17.55
CA ASN A 340 -3.14 -19.14 -17.54
C ASN A 340 -4.58 -19.62 -17.81
N ASP A 341 -4.78 -20.48 -18.80
CA ASP A 341 -6.11 -21.00 -19.19
C ASP A 341 -6.82 -21.82 -18.09
N LYS A 342 -6.09 -22.23 -17.05
CA LYS A 342 -6.64 -22.99 -15.92
C LYS A 342 -7.15 -22.09 -14.80
N GLU A 343 -6.91 -20.79 -14.89
CA GLU A 343 -7.27 -19.79 -13.90
C GLU A 343 -8.36 -18.87 -14.46
N LEU A 344 -9.04 -18.13 -13.58
CA LEU A 344 -10.04 -17.14 -13.97
C LEU A 344 -9.39 -16.03 -14.82
N ASP A 345 -10.12 -15.53 -15.81
CA ASP A 345 -9.64 -14.49 -16.73
C ASP A 345 -9.91 -13.10 -16.14
N ASP A 346 -8.97 -12.62 -15.33
CA ASP A 346 -9.05 -11.29 -14.71
C ASP A 346 -9.03 -10.15 -15.75
N ALA A 347 -8.45 -10.35 -16.94
CA ALA A 347 -8.50 -9.35 -18.01
C ALA A 347 -9.93 -9.23 -18.56
N ALA A 348 -10.60 -10.36 -18.78
CA ALA A 348 -12.01 -10.38 -19.18
C ALA A 348 -12.93 -9.77 -18.12
N TYR A 349 -12.70 -10.09 -16.84
CA TYR A 349 -13.39 -9.44 -15.72
C TYR A 349 -13.19 -7.92 -15.74
N SER A 350 -11.94 -7.45 -15.89
CA SER A 350 -11.63 -6.00 -15.98
C SER A 350 -12.41 -5.33 -17.12
N ALA A 351 -12.47 -5.96 -18.29
CA ALA A 351 -13.23 -5.44 -19.43
C ALA A 351 -14.76 -5.46 -19.19
N ALA A 352 -15.29 -6.48 -18.51
CA ALA A 352 -16.69 -6.56 -18.12
C ALA A 352 -17.06 -5.45 -17.14
N LEU A 353 -16.21 -5.23 -16.12
CA LEU A 353 -16.38 -4.16 -15.15
C LEU A 353 -16.34 -2.77 -15.81
N ILE A 354 -15.40 -2.49 -16.72
CA ILE A 354 -15.37 -1.23 -17.47
C ILE A 354 -16.68 -1.00 -18.24
N LYS A 355 -17.22 -2.04 -18.90
CA LYS A 355 -18.48 -1.94 -19.64
C LYS A 355 -19.67 -1.69 -18.70
N TYR A 356 -19.70 -2.36 -17.55
CA TYR A 356 -20.70 -2.11 -16.50
C TYR A 356 -20.64 -0.67 -16.02
N MET A 357 -19.44 -0.14 -15.77
CA MET A 357 -19.27 1.26 -15.35
C MET A 357 -19.75 2.24 -16.43
N ILE A 358 -19.47 1.98 -17.71
CA ILE A 358 -19.96 2.80 -18.83
C ILE A 358 -21.50 2.79 -18.92
N ALA A 359 -22.12 1.64 -18.67
CA ALA A 359 -23.56 1.47 -18.78
C ALA A 359 -24.32 2.11 -17.61
N ASN A 360 -23.79 2.03 -16.38
CA ASN A 360 -24.50 2.40 -15.16
C ASN A 360 -24.08 3.75 -14.55
N TYR A 361 -22.93 4.31 -14.96
CA TYR A 361 -22.38 5.55 -14.42
C TYR A 361 -22.12 6.60 -15.53
N PRO A 362 -21.92 7.88 -15.19
CA PRO A 362 -21.62 8.92 -16.18
C PRO A 362 -20.18 8.83 -16.71
N VAL A 363 -19.72 7.65 -17.13
CA VAL A 363 -18.36 7.46 -17.66
C VAL A 363 -18.27 7.85 -19.15
N ASP A 364 -17.23 8.58 -19.50
CA ASP A 364 -16.81 8.84 -20.88
C ASP A 364 -15.99 7.64 -21.40
N PRO A 365 -16.50 6.84 -22.36
CA PRO A 365 -15.81 5.64 -22.83
C PRO A 365 -14.48 5.94 -23.54
N SER A 366 -14.19 7.21 -23.88
CA SER A 366 -12.89 7.58 -24.43
C SER A 366 -11.82 7.88 -23.37
N ARG A 367 -12.19 7.99 -22.09
CA ARG A 367 -11.30 8.39 -20.99
C ARG A 367 -11.29 7.33 -19.89
N ILE A 368 -10.88 6.12 -20.26
CA ILE A 368 -10.66 5.00 -19.34
C ILE A 368 -9.17 4.84 -19.11
N TYR A 369 -8.77 4.90 -17.84
CA TYR A 369 -7.38 4.78 -17.42
C TYR A 369 -7.23 3.65 -16.42
N LEU A 370 -6.06 3.00 -16.45
CA LEU A 370 -5.74 1.91 -15.54
C LEU A 370 -4.49 2.23 -14.74
N SER A 371 -4.52 1.87 -13.47
CA SER A 371 -3.38 1.90 -12.57
C SER A 371 -3.40 0.65 -11.71
N GLY A 372 -2.31 0.38 -11.02
CA GLY A 372 -2.27 -0.66 -10.02
C GLY A 372 -0.91 -0.71 -9.36
N PHE A 373 -0.81 -1.50 -8.30
CA PHE A 373 0.42 -1.69 -7.54
C PHE A 373 0.92 -3.13 -7.66
N SER A 374 2.22 -3.35 -7.84
CA SER A 374 2.84 -4.69 -7.80
C SER A 374 2.19 -5.69 -8.78
N ASN A 375 1.55 -6.75 -8.30
CA ASN A 375 0.77 -7.69 -9.12
C ASN A 375 -0.40 -6.99 -9.84
N GLY A 376 -1.07 -6.02 -9.22
CA GLY A 376 -2.08 -5.17 -9.86
C GLY A 376 -1.52 -4.19 -10.88
N SER A 377 -0.28 -3.70 -10.72
CA SER A 377 0.40 -2.94 -11.78
C SER A 377 0.55 -3.80 -13.04
N SER A 378 0.87 -5.09 -12.85
CA SER A 378 0.96 -6.05 -13.94
C SER A 378 -0.42 -6.32 -14.56
N GLN A 379 -1.48 -6.41 -13.74
CA GLN A 379 -2.85 -6.51 -14.25
C GLN A 379 -3.27 -5.29 -15.08
N ALA A 380 -2.98 -4.06 -14.64
CA ALA A 380 -3.24 -2.85 -15.43
C ALA A 380 -2.62 -2.92 -16.82
N MET A 381 -1.36 -3.37 -16.89
CA MET A 381 -0.64 -3.57 -18.14
C MET A 381 -1.26 -4.69 -18.99
N VAL A 382 -1.60 -5.83 -18.40
CA VAL A 382 -2.23 -6.97 -19.08
C VAL A 382 -3.59 -6.59 -19.66
N THR A 383 -4.45 -5.92 -18.91
CA THR A 383 -5.74 -5.44 -19.41
C THR A 383 -5.56 -4.47 -20.59
N ALA A 384 -4.59 -3.55 -20.52
CA ALA A 384 -4.29 -2.63 -21.62
C ALA A 384 -3.72 -3.35 -22.86
N MET A 385 -2.96 -4.43 -22.68
CA MET A 385 -2.46 -5.30 -23.74
C MET A 385 -3.57 -6.08 -24.44
N VAL A 386 -4.52 -6.62 -23.67
CA VAL A 386 -5.59 -7.49 -24.16
C VAL A 386 -6.78 -6.69 -24.73
N TYR A 387 -7.08 -5.53 -24.15
CA TYR A 387 -8.20 -4.65 -24.55
C TYR A 387 -7.76 -3.21 -24.86
N PRO A 388 -6.76 -2.99 -25.74
CA PRO A 388 -6.22 -1.65 -26.03
C PRO A 388 -7.28 -0.70 -26.62
N GLU A 389 -8.33 -1.24 -27.22
CA GLU A 389 -9.46 -0.47 -27.76
C GLU A 389 -10.33 0.21 -26.70
N LEU A 390 -10.26 -0.22 -25.43
CA LEU A 390 -11.01 0.38 -24.33
C LEU A 390 -10.19 1.42 -23.56
N ILE A 391 -8.86 1.33 -23.62
CA ILE A 391 -7.95 2.01 -22.68
C ILE A 391 -7.22 3.17 -23.37
N ALA A 392 -7.27 4.33 -22.73
CA ALA A 392 -6.64 5.55 -23.23
C ALA A 392 -5.18 5.68 -22.78
N ALA A 393 -4.87 5.34 -21.52
CA ALA A 393 -3.52 5.40 -20.96
C ALA A 393 -3.44 4.62 -19.63
N ILE A 394 -2.23 4.29 -19.19
CA ILE A 394 -1.99 3.59 -17.92
C ILE A 394 -0.92 4.28 -17.05
N CYS A 395 -1.08 4.22 -15.72
CA CYS A 395 -0.10 4.73 -14.75
C CYS A 395 0.34 3.69 -13.69
N PRO A 396 0.91 2.54 -14.10
CA PRO A 396 1.36 1.47 -13.20
C PRO A 396 2.41 1.89 -12.16
N ILE A 397 2.37 1.28 -10.97
CA ILE A 397 3.30 1.55 -9.86
C ILE A 397 3.95 0.24 -9.38
N ASP A 398 5.29 0.20 -9.33
CA ASP A 398 6.07 -0.87 -8.70
C ASP A 398 5.80 -2.30 -9.26
N GLY A 399 5.46 -2.40 -10.55
CA GLY A 399 5.22 -3.68 -11.23
C GLY A 399 6.50 -4.47 -11.50
N ASN A 400 6.59 -5.72 -11.05
CA ASN A 400 7.77 -6.59 -11.17
C ASN A 400 7.58 -7.73 -12.19
N TRP A 401 7.02 -7.41 -13.35
CA TRP A 401 6.68 -8.34 -14.44
C TRP A 401 7.20 -7.76 -15.77
N PRO A 402 7.65 -8.56 -16.76
CA PRO A 402 7.40 -10.00 -16.96
C PRO A 402 8.42 -11.01 -16.44
N GLY A 403 9.63 -10.57 -16.11
CA GLY A 403 10.70 -11.46 -15.64
C GLY A 403 10.65 -11.71 -14.13
N GLU A 404 11.69 -12.35 -13.64
CA GLU A 404 11.95 -12.56 -12.21
C GLU A 404 12.10 -11.23 -11.47
N ARG A 405 11.54 -11.16 -10.25
CA ARG A 405 11.66 -9.97 -9.40
C ARG A 405 13.12 -9.68 -9.05
N VAL A 406 13.94 -10.71 -8.83
CA VAL A 406 15.35 -10.55 -8.45
C VAL A 406 16.22 -11.38 -9.37
N GLY A 407 17.10 -10.72 -10.11
CA GLY A 407 18.04 -11.38 -11.02
C GLY A 407 17.68 -11.19 -12.50
N PRO A 408 18.51 -11.74 -13.40
CA PRO A 408 18.24 -11.71 -14.82
C PRO A 408 17.17 -12.73 -15.21
N SER A 409 16.47 -12.45 -16.31
CA SER A 409 15.51 -13.33 -16.96
C SER A 409 15.69 -13.25 -18.46
N GLU A 410 15.55 -14.39 -19.13
CA GLU A 410 15.34 -14.43 -20.58
C GLU A 410 13.83 -14.34 -20.81
N VAL A 411 13.40 -13.35 -21.58
CA VAL A 411 11.98 -13.10 -21.88
C VAL A 411 11.82 -13.04 -23.39
N ASP A 412 11.01 -13.94 -23.93
CA ASP A 412 10.46 -13.83 -25.27
C ASP A 412 9.00 -13.35 -25.18
N TYR A 413 8.69 -12.22 -25.80
CA TYR A 413 7.34 -11.66 -25.80
C TYR A 413 6.31 -12.58 -26.47
N ALA A 414 6.75 -13.48 -27.36
CA ALA A 414 5.88 -14.48 -27.98
C ALA A 414 5.43 -15.58 -27.01
N ASP A 415 6.24 -15.89 -25.99
CA ASP A 415 5.93 -16.91 -24.98
C ASP A 415 5.07 -16.34 -23.83
N ILE A 416 4.97 -15.01 -23.74
CA ILE A 416 4.15 -14.33 -22.74
C ILE A 416 2.82 -13.96 -23.37
N ARG A 417 1.79 -14.76 -23.08
CA ARG A 417 0.48 -14.67 -23.73
C ARG A 417 -0.11 -13.25 -23.82
N PRO A 418 -0.15 -12.42 -22.76
CA PRO A 418 -0.63 -11.03 -22.89
C PRO A 418 0.16 -10.20 -23.90
N MET A 419 1.49 -10.32 -23.92
CA MET A 419 2.37 -9.58 -24.84
C MET A 419 2.18 -10.07 -26.28
N ALA A 420 2.10 -11.39 -26.49
CA ALA A 420 1.81 -11.97 -27.80
C ALA A 420 0.45 -11.51 -28.36
N LEU A 421 -0.59 -11.48 -27.51
CA LEU A 421 -1.92 -10.96 -27.86
C LEU A 421 -1.88 -9.47 -28.23
N ALA A 422 -1.14 -8.67 -27.46
CA ALA A 422 -0.97 -7.25 -27.74
C ALA A 422 -0.33 -7.01 -29.11
N MET A 423 0.73 -7.77 -29.44
CA MET A 423 1.41 -7.66 -30.74
C MET A 423 0.50 -8.12 -31.89
N SER A 424 -0.27 -9.20 -31.72
CA SER A 424 -1.26 -9.62 -32.73
C SER A 424 -2.38 -8.60 -32.94
N LYS A 425 -2.85 -7.94 -31.88
CA LYS A 425 -3.80 -6.82 -32.01
C LYS A 425 -3.16 -5.62 -32.71
N LYS A 426 -1.91 -5.31 -32.40
CA LYS A 426 -1.14 -4.23 -33.01
C LYS A 426 -0.96 -4.41 -34.52
N GLU A 427 -0.79 -5.64 -34.99
CA GLU A 427 -0.74 -5.96 -36.43
C GLU A 427 -2.06 -5.64 -37.17
N LYS A 428 -3.20 -5.76 -36.48
CA LYS A 428 -4.52 -5.46 -37.05
C LYS A 428 -4.84 -3.97 -37.01
N TYR A 429 -4.42 -3.28 -35.95
CA TYR A 429 -4.56 -1.84 -35.79
C TYR A 429 -3.42 -1.35 -34.90
N ASP A 430 -2.72 -0.30 -35.32
CA ASP A 430 -1.54 0.23 -34.65
C ASP A 430 -1.88 0.98 -33.34
N TYR A 431 -2.39 0.25 -32.35
CA TYR A 431 -2.67 0.80 -31.04
C TYR A 431 -1.39 1.37 -30.41
N ARG A 432 -1.54 2.55 -29.82
CA ARG A 432 -0.53 3.26 -29.03
C ARG A 432 -1.03 3.38 -27.61
N MET A 433 -0.19 3.11 -26.62
CA MET A 433 -0.58 3.08 -25.21
C MET A 433 0.35 3.97 -24.39
N PRO A 434 -0.08 5.20 -24.02
CA PRO A 434 0.67 6.06 -23.12
C PRO A 434 0.88 5.40 -21.75
N VAL A 435 2.13 5.37 -21.27
CA VAL A 435 2.49 4.76 -19.98
C VAL A 435 3.23 5.77 -19.08
N TRP A 436 2.77 5.88 -17.84
CA TRP A 436 3.48 6.51 -16.73
C TRP A 436 3.84 5.46 -15.69
N TYR A 437 5.06 4.93 -15.73
CA TYR A 437 5.48 3.86 -14.82
C TYR A 437 6.30 4.43 -13.67
N THR A 438 5.77 4.34 -12.44
CA THR A 438 6.46 4.79 -11.22
C THR A 438 7.13 3.61 -10.50
N TYR A 439 8.34 3.84 -10.01
CA TYR A 439 9.22 2.81 -9.46
C TYR A 439 10.00 3.31 -8.23
N GLY A 440 10.11 2.50 -7.18
CA GLY A 440 10.91 2.82 -5.98
C GLY A 440 12.37 2.37 -6.07
N THR A 441 13.34 3.21 -5.66
CA THR A 441 14.77 2.82 -5.69
C THR A 441 15.20 1.87 -4.57
N ARG A 442 14.31 1.57 -3.60
CA ARG A 442 14.51 0.52 -2.59
C ARG A 442 13.77 -0.79 -2.94
N GLU A 443 13.20 -0.88 -4.13
CA GLU A 443 12.66 -2.14 -4.66
C GLU A 443 13.76 -3.21 -4.78
N PRO A 444 13.49 -4.48 -4.44
CA PRO A 444 14.47 -5.56 -4.62
C PRO A 444 14.93 -5.76 -6.07
N SER A 445 14.13 -5.31 -7.02
CA SER A 445 14.41 -5.37 -8.46
C SER A 445 15.29 -4.22 -8.96
N TYR A 446 15.56 -3.20 -8.12
CA TYR A 446 16.42 -2.09 -8.47
C TYR A 446 17.89 -2.55 -8.40
N PRO A 447 18.79 -2.08 -9.30
CA PRO A 447 18.56 -1.18 -10.43
C PRO A 447 18.08 -1.89 -11.70
N VAL A 448 17.72 -1.13 -12.74
CA VAL A 448 17.50 -1.68 -14.09
C VAL A 448 18.85 -2.02 -14.74
N PHE A 449 18.97 -3.25 -15.26
CA PHE A 449 20.15 -3.73 -15.99
C PHE A 449 19.73 -4.72 -17.07
N ARG A 450 20.66 -5.11 -17.96
CA ARG A 450 20.41 -6.08 -19.02
C ARG A 450 19.91 -7.42 -18.45
N GLY A 451 18.72 -7.82 -18.88
CA GLY A 451 18.02 -9.02 -18.43
C GLY A 451 17.11 -8.79 -17.22
N SER A 452 17.07 -7.61 -16.60
CA SER A 452 16.15 -7.37 -15.48
C SER A 452 14.69 -7.29 -15.94
N THR A 453 13.75 -7.62 -15.06
CA THR A 453 12.31 -7.58 -15.38
C THR A 453 11.84 -6.19 -15.83
N GLN A 454 12.32 -5.11 -15.19
CA GLN A 454 12.05 -3.73 -15.60
C GLN A 454 12.57 -3.43 -17.01
N GLN A 455 13.70 -4.03 -17.40
CA GLN A 455 14.23 -3.86 -18.74
C GLN A 455 13.26 -4.45 -19.78
N HIS A 456 12.76 -5.65 -19.54
CA HIS A 456 11.85 -6.28 -20.51
C HIS A 456 10.55 -5.51 -20.62
N GLN A 457 10.06 -4.98 -19.51
CA GLN A 457 8.82 -4.22 -19.44
C GLN A 457 8.88 -2.90 -20.22
N TYR A 458 9.87 -2.03 -19.94
CA TYR A 458 9.92 -0.74 -20.63
C TYR A 458 10.30 -0.89 -22.12
N ASP A 459 11.10 -1.90 -22.50
CA ASP A 459 11.50 -2.13 -23.91
C ASP A 459 10.31 -2.62 -24.73
N PHE A 460 9.45 -3.47 -24.14
CA PHE A 460 8.18 -3.86 -24.75
C PHE A 460 7.30 -2.65 -25.05
N TRP A 461 7.05 -1.80 -24.05
CA TRP A 461 6.18 -0.63 -24.23
C TRP A 461 6.80 0.41 -25.16
N LYS A 462 8.13 0.58 -25.14
CA LYS A 462 8.84 1.42 -26.10
C LYS A 462 8.63 0.90 -27.53
N GLN A 463 8.83 -0.38 -27.79
CA GLN A 463 8.56 -1.00 -29.09
C GLN A 463 7.08 -0.86 -29.48
N TYR A 464 6.15 -1.13 -28.56
CA TYR A 464 4.71 -0.98 -28.77
C TYR A 464 4.32 0.46 -29.14
N ASN A 465 5.08 1.45 -28.67
CA ASN A 465 4.83 2.86 -28.94
C ASN A 465 5.76 3.48 -29.97
N HIS A 466 6.40 2.69 -30.84
CA HIS A 466 7.38 3.18 -31.84
C HIS A 466 8.47 4.10 -31.25
N ILE A 467 8.88 3.83 -30.02
CA ILE A 467 9.99 4.50 -29.36
C ILE A 467 11.27 3.68 -29.60
N PRO A 468 12.41 4.29 -29.99
CA PRO A 468 13.65 3.56 -30.19
C PRO A 468 14.13 2.82 -28.93
N VAL A 469 14.34 1.50 -29.05
CA VAL A 469 14.91 0.67 -27.98
C VAL A 469 16.44 0.71 -28.07
N LYS A 470 17.09 1.26 -27.04
CA LYS A 470 18.55 1.35 -26.93
C LYS A 470 19.09 0.21 -26.05
N LYS A 471 20.38 -0.11 -26.21
CA LYS A 471 21.04 -1.15 -25.42
C LYS A 471 21.12 -0.75 -23.94
N THR A 472 20.45 -1.53 -23.08
CA THR A 472 20.54 -1.42 -21.62
C THR A 472 21.93 -1.84 -21.11
N PRO A 473 22.51 -1.14 -20.11
CA PRO A 473 23.79 -1.49 -19.47
C PRO A 473 23.79 -2.87 -18.79
N GLU A 474 24.96 -3.49 -18.68
CA GLU A 474 25.15 -4.74 -17.95
C GLU A 474 24.96 -4.57 -16.42
N LYS A 475 24.68 -5.66 -15.72
CA LYS A 475 24.51 -5.67 -14.25
C LYS A 475 25.74 -5.09 -13.55
N GLY A 476 25.51 -4.24 -12.55
CA GLY A 476 26.57 -3.57 -11.77
C GLY A 476 27.06 -2.26 -12.38
N ASN A 477 26.64 -1.91 -13.61
CA ASN A 477 26.93 -0.61 -14.21
C ASN A 477 25.85 0.42 -13.84
N LEU A 478 26.13 1.25 -12.83
CA LEU A 478 25.23 2.28 -12.31
C LEU A 478 25.46 3.68 -12.92
N VAL A 479 26.19 3.79 -14.03
CA VAL A 479 26.52 5.09 -14.66
C VAL A 479 25.28 5.94 -14.96
N THR A 480 24.11 5.31 -15.13
CA THR A 480 22.83 5.99 -15.44
C THR A 480 21.95 6.22 -14.21
N GLY A 481 22.47 6.06 -12.99
CA GLY A 481 21.67 6.24 -11.76
C GLY A 481 20.65 5.11 -11.53
N GLY A 482 20.80 3.99 -12.21
CA GLY A 482 19.96 2.80 -12.04
C GLY A 482 18.71 2.73 -12.93
N VAL A 483 18.48 3.71 -13.82
CA VAL A 483 17.35 3.71 -14.78
C VAL A 483 17.54 2.77 -15.97
N GLY A 484 18.73 2.18 -16.12
CA GLY A 484 19.08 1.43 -17.33
C GLY A 484 19.42 2.41 -18.45
N VAL A 485 18.49 2.61 -19.39
CA VAL A 485 18.62 3.59 -20.50
C VAL A 485 18.02 4.94 -20.07
N PRO A 486 18.79 6.04 -20.09
CA PRO A 486 18.24 7.38 -19.80
C PRO A 486 17.17 7.81 -20.82
N GLY A 487 16.20 8.57 -20.34
CA GLY A 487 15.19 9.23 -21.19
C GLY A 487 15.80 10.21 -22.19
N ASP A 488 15.04 10.56 -23.21
CA ASP A 488 15.41 11.63 -24.15
C ASP A 488 15.31 13.01 -23.46
N GLU A 489 14.43 13.14 -22.47
CA GLU A 489 14.38 14.25 -21.52
C GLU A 489 14.33 13.71 -20.08
N ILE A 490 15.03 14.40 -19.16
CA ILE A 490 15.07 14.06 -17.75
C ILE A 490 14.64 15.27 -16.93
N GLU A 491 13.59 15.08 -16.14
CA GLU A 491 13.01 16.09 -15.26
C GLU A 491 13.16 15.65 -13.79
N ILE A 492 13.51 16.57 -12.90
CA ILE A 492 13.48 16.35 -11.45
C ILE A 492 12.22 16.99 -10.89
N ARG A 493 11.44 16.20 -10.16
CA ARG A 493 10.28 16.70 -9.41
C ARG A 493 10.49 16.46 -7.93
N TYR A 494 10.05 17.41 -7.11
CA TYR A 494 9.99 17.27 -5.67
C TYR A 494 8.55 16.96 -5.26
N SER A 495 8.40 16.32 -4.10
CA SER A 495 7.08 15.95 -3.58
C SER A 495 6.32 17.16 -2.98
N SER A 496 5.36 16.89 -2.09
CA SER A 496 4.68 17.90 -1.30
C SER A 496 5.60 18.50 -0.21
N GLY A 497 5.20 19.66 0.34
CA GLY A 497 5.90 20.24 1.49
C GLY A 497 5.87 19.37 2.76
N ARG A 498 5.11 18.27 2.76
CA ARG A 498 5.03 17.31 3.87
C ARG A 498 6.29 16.43 3.96
N PHE A 499 6.87 16.08 2.82
CA PHE A 499 8.05 15.21 2.71
C PHE A 499 9.12 15.88 1.84
N ALA A 500 9.88 16.78 2.45
CA ALA A 500 10.91 17.55 1.74
C ALA A 500 12.04 16.66 1.17
N GLU A 501 12.22 15.46 1.73
CA GLU A 501 13.19 14.45 1.31
C GLU A 501 12.76 13.65 0.07
N HIS A 502 11.46 13.60 -0.24
CA HIS A 502 10.96 12.85 -1.38
C HIS A 502 11.18 13.61 -2.69
N TRP A 503 11.83 12.95 -3.63
CA TRP A 503 12.04 13.47 -4.98
C TRP A 503 12.03 12.37 -6.03
N TYR A 504 11.80 12.78 -7.26
CA TYR A 504 11.55 11.92 -8.41
C TYR A 504 12.48 12.32 -9.56
N SER A 505 13.04 11.32 -10.24
CA SER A 505 13.63 11.50 -11.56
C SER A 505 12.70 10.91 -12.62
N VAL A 506 12.19 11.76 -13.50
CA VAL A 506 11.26 11.43 -14.58
C VAL A 506 12.03 11.33 -15.88
N ASN A 507 12.15 10.12 -16.42
CA ASN A 507 12.77 9.87 -17.73
C ASN A 507 11.68 9.77 -18.78
N ARG A 508 11.62 10.75 -19.68
CA ARG A 508 10.63 10.82 -20.75
C ARG A 508 11.21 10.22 -22.03
N PHE A 509 10.43 9.40 -22.70
CA PHE A 509 10.80 8.80 -23.98
C PHE A 509 9.79 9.18 -25.06
N TYR A 510 10.30 9.53 -26.23
CA TYR A 510 9.50 10.04 -27.34
C TYR A 510 9.50 9.06 -28.51
N SER A 511 8.38 8.98 -29.21
CA SER A 511 8.26 8.16 -30.41
C SER A 511 9.11 8.69 -31.57
N ASN A 512 9.36 7.83 -32.55
CA ASN A 512 10.05 8.19 -33.79
C ASN A 512 9.13 8.76 -34.88
N ASP A 513 7.90 9.16 -34.51
CA ASP A 513 6.97 9.84 -35.40
C ASP A 513 7.58 11.18 -35.88
N PRO A 514 7.15 11.73 -37.03
CA PRO A 514 7.66 13.01 -37.53
C PRO A 514 7.56 14.15 -36.51
N ASP A 515 6.47 14.15 -35.73
CA ASP A 515 6.27 14.97 -34.55
C ASP A 515 6.35 14.04 -33.32
N PRO A 516 7.50 13.98 -32.60
CA PRO A 516 7.70 13.02 -31.52
C PRO A 516 6.69 13.18 -30.39
N ILE A 517 6.09 12.06 -29.96
CA ILE A 517 5.06 12.04 -28.91
C ILE A 517 5.62 11.36 -27.67
N ASN A 518 5.46 11.98 -26.49
CA ASN A 518 5.79 11.32 -25.22
C ASN A 518 4.74 10.25 -24.90
N LEU A 519 5.13 8.98 -25.08
CA LEU A 519 4.24 7.82 -24.87
C LEU A 519 4.74 6.84 -23.82
N TYR A 520 5.97 7.00 -23.32
CA TYR A 520 6.49 6.22 -22.21
C TYR A 520 7.30 7.09 -21.26
N ASN A 521 7.03 6.96 -19.97
CA ASN A 521 7.74 7.64 -18.91
C ASN A 521 8.16 6.62 -17.86
N TYR A 522 9.43 6.66 -17.47
CA TYR A 522 10.00 5.86 -16.39
C TYR A 522 10.37 6.78 -15.23
N ILE A 523 9.65 6.65 -14.12
CA ILE A 523 9.73 7.55 -12.98
C ILE A 523 10.33 6.77 -11.82
N MET A 524 11.46 7.24 -11.30
CA MET A 524 12.01 6.71 -10.07
C MET A 524 11.73 7.66 -8.93
N MET A 525 11.03 7.19 -7.90
CA MET A 525 11.02 7.84 -6.60
C MET A 525 12.18 7.31 -5.78
N HIS A 526 13.03 8.23 -5.33
CA HIS A 526 14.22 7.88 -4.55
C HIS A 526 13.86 7.61 -3.10
N ASP A 527 14.47 6.57 -2.52
CA ASP A 527 14.26 6.07 -1.15
C ASP A 527 12.88 5.43 -0.85
N LYS A 528 11.99 5.37 -1.86
CA LYS A 528 10.74 4.61 -1.79
C LYS A 528 11.00 3.11 -1.88
N GLY A 529 10.46 2.34 -0.93
CA GLY A 529 10.41 0.87 -0.98
C GLY A 529 9.32 0.35 -1.93
N HIS A 530 8.89 -0.89 -1.71
CA HIS A 530 7.74 -1.47 -2.41
C HIS A 530 6.44 -0.96 -1.76
N GLU A 531 5.99 0.21 -2.19
CA GLU A 531 4.90 0.98 -1.56
C GLU A 531 4.41 2.08 -2.52
N ILE A 532 3.25 2.68 -2.27
CA ILE A 532 2.78 3.88 -2.99
C ILE A 532 3.04 5.13 -2.15
N ALA A 533 3.75 6.11 -2.73
CA ALA A 533 3.91 7.42 -2.11
C ALA A 533 2.80 8.40 -2.50
N GLU A 534 2.59 9.43 -1.67
CA GLU A 534 1.52 10.43 -1.80
C GLU A 534 1.38 10.99 -3.23
N MET A 535 2.50 11.22 -3.92
CA MET A 535 2.52 11.87 -5.22
C MET A 535 2.54 10.90 -6.41
N ASP A 536 2.73 9.59 -6.20
CA ASP A 536 2.75 8.61 -7.31
C ASP A 536 1.42 8.61 -8.08
N PRO A 537 0.25 8.53 -7.42
CA PRO A 537 -1.06 8.56 -8.07
C PRO A 537 -1.34 9.91 -8.73
N TYR A 538 -0.92 11.01 -8.09
CA TYR A 538 -1.13 12.36 -8.60
C TYR A 538 -0.36 12.59 -9.90
N PHE A 539 0.94 12.27 -9.94
CA PHE A 539 1.71 12.43 -11.17
C PHE A 539 1.25 11.48 -12.28
N GLY A 540 0.82 10.26 -11.92
CA GLY A 540 0.16 9.35 -12.86
C GLY A 540 -1.09 9.98 -13.47
N TRP A 541 -1.98 10.53 -12.64
CA TRP A 541 -3.19 11.23 -13.09
C TRP A 541 -2.88 12.43 -14.00
N GLU A 542 -1.94 13.29 -13.59
CA GLU A 542 -1.55 14.47 -14.36
C GLU A 542 -1.07 14.13 -15.76
N TYR A 543 -0.49 12.95 -15.97
CA TYR A 543 -0.12 12.47 -17.29
C TYR A 543 -1.29 11.84 -18.05
N VAL A 544 -1.97 10.86 -17.46
CA VAL A 544 -2.95 10.04 -18.21
C VAL A 544 -4.18 10.85 -18.64
N LYS A 545 -4.56 11.90 -17.91
CA LYS A 545 -5.78 12.68 -18.15
C LYS A 545 -5.84 13.37 -19.52
N HIS A 546 -4.71 13.52 -20.20
CA HIS A 546 -4.59 14.16 -21.50
C HIS A 546 -5.01 13.26 -22.68
N PHE A 547 -5.11 11.96 -22.45
CA PHE A 547 -5.29 10.99 -23.52
C PHE A 547 -6.74 10.53 -23.68
N ARG A 548 -7.16 10.33 -24.93
CA ARG A 548 -8.47 9.78 -25.27
C ARG A 548 -8.34 8.63 -26.26
N ARG A 549 -9.03 7.52 -25.99
CA ARG A 549 -9.22 6.43 -26.96
C ARG A 549 -10.49 6.69 -27.77
N LYS A 550 -10.32 7.00 -29.05
CA LYS A 550 -11.45 7.19 -29.98
C LYS A 550 -12.09 5.84 -30.29
N LYS A 551 -13.35 5.88 -30.77
CA LYS A 551 -14.12 4.68 -31.15
C LYS A 551 -13.47 3.87 -32.28
N ASP A 552 -12.67 4.50 -33.13
CA ASP A 552 -11.93 3.87 -34.22
C ASP A 552 -10.60 3.25 -33.76
N GLY A 553 -10.30 3.32 -32.45
CA GLY A 553 -9.06 2.83 -31.86
C GLY A 553 -7.94 3.87 -31.81
N SER A 554 -8.08 5.04 -32.45
CA SER A 554 -7.02 6.04 -32.48
C SER A 554 -6.84 6.73 -31.12
N LEU A 555 -5.63 7.24 -30.87
CA LEU A 555 -5.30 8.00 -29.67
C LEU A 555 -5.39 9.50 -29.98
N GLU A 556 -6.20 10.23 -29.23
CA GLU A 556 -6.21 11.71 -29.23
C GLU A 556 -5.51 12.23 -27.97
N ILE A 557 -4.77 13.33 -28.13
CA ILE A 557 -3.99 13.98 -27.07
C ILE A 557 -4.51 15.41 -26.93
N ASN A 558 -4.89 15.83 -25.73
CA ASN A 558 -5.44 17.15 -25.43
C ASN A 558 -4.42 18.08 -24.75
#